data_AF-A0AA87ZHW0-F1
#
_entry.id   AF-A0AA87ZHW0-F1
#
_cell.length_a   1.000
_cell.length_b   1.000
_cell.length_c   1.000
_cell.angle_alpha   90.00
_cell.angle_beta   90.00
_cell.angle_gamma   90.00
#
_symmetry.space_group_name_H-M   'P 1'
#
loop_
_entity.id
_entity.type
_entity.pdbx_description
1 polymer ?
#
loop_
_entity_poly.entity_id
_entity_poly.type
_entity_poly.pdbx_seq_one_letter_code
_entity_poly.pdbx_strand_id
1 'polypeptide(L)'
;MFPRGHSIRNGRLIRQWIAEGFVKAVEDKTLEDVAQEYMNELINRSLVEVSEFDVTGKARECRIHDLLHEIILKKTKEVCFCQVWSGSSTASKFRGTTRRLSIKINSPKDGMHGIKFPHAHSAIVFCEDETVNNIVPVFVRNFEFLKVLDFKDAPRLDHLPEEIGRLFDLRYLSVRGTKVKVLPTSISKLENLETLDLRNSFAFCILGISLVIFVFLGFLYKRGHCN
;
A
#
# COMPACT_ATOMS: atom_id res chain seq x y z
N MET A 1 -6.65 1.79 -7.01
CA MET A 1 -7.30 3.12 -7.05
C MET A 1 -8.25 3.25 -5.88
N PHE A 2 -8.16 4.34 -5.12
CA PHE A 2 -9.07 4.57 -3.99
C PHE A 2 -10.52 4.79 -4.46
N PRO A 3 -11.52 4.36 -3.66
CA PRO A 3 -12.93 4.63 -3.95
C PRO A 3 -13.23 6.13 -4.08
N ARG A 4 -14.33 6.47 -4.76
CA ARG A 4 -14.81 7.86 -4.88
C ARG A 4 -15.09 8.45 -3.49
N GLY A 5 -14.73 9.73 -3.30
CA GLY A 5 -14.91 10.44 -2.02
C GLY A 5 -14.02 9.94 -0.87
N HIS A 6 -13.15 8.96 -1.09
CA HIS A 6 -12.32 8.38 -0.02
C HIS A 6 -11.25 9.36 0.46
N SER A 7 -11.30 9.72 1.75
CA SER A 7 -10.26 10.51 2.41
C SER A 7 -9.04 9.65 2.70
N ILE A 8 -7.85 10.17 2.40
CA ILE A 8 -6.58 9.46 2.50
C ILE A 8 -5.60 10.32 3.29
N ARG A 9 -4.97 9.72 4.30
CA ARG A 9 -3.88 10.39 5.04
C ARG A 9 -2.70 10.68 4.12
N ASN A 10 -2.20 11.91 4.14
CA ASN A 10 -1.09 12.34 3.30
C ASN A 10 0.18 11.53 3.56
N GLY A 11 0.49 11.26 4.83
CA GLY A 11 1.61 10.41 5.18
C GLY A 11 1.50 8.96 4.67
N ARG A 12 0.29 8.47 4.33
CA ARG A 12 0.13 7.16 3.66
C ARG A 12 0.57 7.27 2.21
N LEU A 13 0.07 8.27 1.48
CA LEU A 13 0.41 8.50 0.07
C LEU A 13 1.90 8.79 -0.12
N ILE A 14 2.48 9.65 0.71
CA ILE A 14 3.91 9.99 0.66
C ILE A 14 4.78 8.74 0.74
N ARG A 15 4.54 7.88 1.74
CA ARG A 15 5.32 6.63 1.90
C ARG A 15 5.12 5.67 0.72
N GLN A 16 3.91 5.59 0.16
CA GLN A 16 3.65 4.80 -1.04
C GLN A 16 4.38 5.37 -2.26
N TRP A 17 4.43 6.69 -2.43
CA TRP A 17 5.13 7.33 -3.55
C TRP A 17 6.64 7.12 -3.49
N ILE A 18 7.21 7.19 -2.28
CA ILE A 18 8.62 6.88 -2.02
C ILE A 18 8.91 5.41 -2.38
N ALA A 19 8.13 4.47 -1.82
CA ALA A 19 8.30 3.04 -2.06
C ALA A 19 8.13 2.64 -3.54
N GLU A 20 7.23 3.30 -4.28
CA GLU A 20 7.07 3.09 -5.72
C GLU A 20 8.19 3.76 -6.56
N GLY A 21 8.95 4.70 -5.98
CA GLY A 21 10.06 5.39 -6.61
C GLY A 21 9.66 6.63 -7.43
N PHE A 22 8.52 7.27 -7.15
CA PHE A 22 8.15 8.53 -7.82
C PHE A 22 8.86 9.75 -7.26
N VAL A 23 9.35 9.65 -6.02
CA VAL A 23 10.00 10.75 -5.33
C VAL A 23 11.49 10.68 -5.65
N LYS A 24 12.02 11.76 -6.25
CA LYS A 24 13.44 11.87 -6.58
C LYS A 24 14.18 12.53 -5.43
N ALA A 25 15.37 12.02 -5.11
CA ALA A 25 16.24 12.65 -4.13
C ALA A 25 16.63 14.06 -4.61
N VAL A 26 16.65 15.00 -3.67
CA VAL A 26 17.11 16.38 -3.85
C VAL A 26 18.11 16.63 -2.73
N GLU A 27 19.21 17.30 -3.06
CA GLU A 27 20.25 17.67 -2.08
C GLU A 27 19.61 18.45 -0.91
N ASP A 28 20.09 18.19 0.31
CA ASP A 28 19.62 18.80 1.56
C ASP A 28 18.14 18.58 1.93
N LYS A 29 17.45 17.63 1.29
CA LYS A 29 16.05 17.28 1.62
C LYS A 29 15.84 15.80 1.84
N THR A 30 14.98 15.47 2.80
CA THR A 30 14.49 14.10 2.93
C THR A 30 13.50 13.78 1.81
N LEU A 31 13.34 12.49 1.47
CA LEU A 31 12.34 12.08 0.48
C LEU A 31 10.92 12.46 0.93
N GLU A 32 10.65 12.44 2.23
CA GLU A 32 9.38 12.87 2.79
C GLU A 32 9.12 14.37 2.55
N ASP A 33 10.15 15.22 2.68
CA ASP A 33 10.02 16.66 2.39
C ASP A 33 9.74 16.89 0.91
N VAL A 34 10.48 16.24 0.02
CA VAL A 34 10.25 16.34 -1.44
C VAL A 34 8.85 15.84 -1.81
N ALA A 35 8.41 14.72 -1.24
CA ALA A 35 7.07 14.19 -1.47
C ALA A 35 5.96 15.10 -0.93
N GLN A 36 6.22 15.77 0.20
CA GLN A 36 5.30 16.75 0.76
C GLN A 36 5.18 17.99 -0.14
N GLU A 37 6.28 18.43 -0.76
CA GLU A 37 6.26 19.49 -1.77
C GLU A 37 5.42 19.09 -3.00
N TYR A 38 5.57 17.86 -3.50
CA TYR A 38 4.71 17.35 -4.58
C TYR A 38 3.22 17.35 -4.19
N MET A 39 2.90 16.96 -2.96
CA MET A 39 1.52 16.99 -2.46
C MET A 39 0.99 18.43 -2.42
N ASN A 40 1.79 19.38 -1.92
CA ASN A 40 1.42 20.79 -1.86
C ASN A 40 1.18 21.36 -3.27
N GLU A 41 1.99 20.95 -4.25
CA GLU A 41 1.79 21.34 -5.64
C GLU A 41 0.45 20.83 -6.21
N LEU A 42 0.09 19.57 -5.93
CA LEU A 42 -1.21 19.00 -6.35
C LEU A 42 -2.39 19.73 -5.69
N ILE A 43 -2.25 20.13 -4.43
CA ILE A 43 -3.24 20.93 -3.69
C ILE A 43 -3.36 22.33 -4.31
N ASN A 44 -2.23 23.00 -4.56
CA ASN A 44 -2.19 24.36 -5.14
C ASN A 44 -2.78 24.41 -6.56
N ARG A 45 -2.67 23.30 -7.31
CA ARG A 45 -3.30 23.14 -8.63
C ARG A 45 -4.76 22.70 -8.56
N SER A 46 -5.34 22.58 -7.36
CA SER A 46 -6.69 22.09 -7.10
C SER A 46 -6.97 20.69 -7.68
N LEU A 47 -5.92 19.86 -7.84
CA LEU A 47 -6.05 18.46 -8.27
C LEU A 47 -6.36 17.53 -7.10
N VAL A 48 -6.02 17.96 -5.89
CA VAL A 48 -6.25 17.27 -4.62
C VAL A 48 -6.85 18.27 -3.65
N GLU A 49 -7.91 17.88 -2.95
CA GLU A 49 -8.60 18.66 -1.94
C GLU A 49 -8.14 18.22 -0.55
N VAL A 50 -7.87 19.16 0.34
CA VAL A 50 -7.55 18.86 1.75
C VAL A 50 -8.85 18.63 2.50
N SER A 51 -9.01 17.44 3.10
CA SER A 51 -10.17 17.10 3.92
C SER A 51 -9.96 17.39 5.41
N GLU A 52 -8.71 17.39 5.87
CA GLU A 52 -8.36 17.67 7.27
C GLU A 52 -6.97 18.30 7.35
N PHE A 53 -6.81 19.29 8.25
CA PHE A 53 -5.52 19.85 8.63
C PHE A 53 -5.09 19.33 10.00
N ASP A 54 -3.79 19.20 10.22
CA ASP A 54 -3.26 18.93 11.56
C ASP A 54 -3.12 20.23 12.39
N VAL A 55 -2.70 20.07 13.65
CA VAL A 55 -2.51 21.19 14.59
C VAL A 55 -1.46 22.20 14.14
N THR A 56 -0.59 21.83 13.19
CA THR A 56 0.44 22.70 12.61
C THR A 56 -0.03 23.41 11.34
N GLY A 57 -1.28 23.17 10.91
CA GLY A 57 -1.84 23.69 9.68
C GLY A 57 -1.39 22.94 8.42
N LYS A 58 -0.71 21.80 8.56
CA LYS A 58 -0.35 20.96 7.41
C LYS A 58 -1.52 20.07 7.01
N ALA A 59 -1.68 19.85 5.72
CA ALA A 59 -2.70 18.94 5.20
C ALA A 59 -2.46 17.52 5.77
N ARG A 60 -3.41 17.03 6.55
CA ARG A 60 -3.36 15.73 7.22
C ARG A 60 -4.00 14.65 6.36
N GLU A 61 -5.18 14.95 5.84
CA GLU A 61 -5.93 14.08 4.95
C GLU A 61 -6.32 14.83 3.67
N CYS A 62 -6.37 14.09 2.57
CA CYS A 62 -6.79 14.61 1.29
C CYS A 62 -7.75 13.67 0.57
N ARG A 63 -8.48 14.22 -0.38
CA ARG A 63 -9.35 13.49 -1.30
C ARG A 63 -9.23 14.06 -2.70
N ILE A 64 -9.65 13.29 -3.69
CA ILE A 64 -9.76 13.77 -5.07
C ILE A 64 -11.21 14.19 -5.29
N HIS A 65 -11.41 15.35 -5.91
CA HIS A 65 -12.74 15.81 -6.31
C HIS A 65 -13.39 14.83 -7.29
N ASP A 66 -14.70 14.64 -7.19
CA ASP A 66 -15.45 13.64 -7.95
C ASP A 66 -15.25 13.72 -9.48
N LEU A 67 -15.27 14.92 -10.05
CA LEU A 67 -15.01 15.14 -11.48
C LEU A 67 -13.60 14.69 -11.89
N LEU A 68 -12.59 14.96 -11.06
CA LEU A 68 -11.21 14.52 -11.33
C LEU A 68 -11.07 13.02 -11.17
N HIS A 69 -11.78 12.42 -10.22
CA HIS A 69 -11.83 10.97 -10.05
C HIS A 69 -12.34 10.29 -11.33
N GLU A 70 -13.40 10.82 -11.95
CA GLU A 70 -13.93 10.32 -13.22
C GLU A 70 -12.92 10.46 -14.39
N ILE A 71 -12.21 11.58 -14.46
CA ILE A 71 -11.14 11.80 -15.45
C ILE A 71 -10.00 10.79 -15.24
N ILE A 72 -9.57 10.57 -14.00
CA ILE A 72 -8.51 9.61 -13.65
C ILE A 72 -8.96 8.18 -13.97
N LEU A 73 -10.21 7.82 -13.68
CA LEU A 73 -10.79 6.53 -14.04
C LEU A 73 -10.78 6.30 -15.55
N LYS A 74 -11.17 7.31 -16.34
CA LYS A 74 -11.10 7.23 -17.80
C LYS A 74 -9.67 7.03 -18.27
N LYS A 75 -8.73 7.83 -17.75
CA LYS A 75 -7.32 7.75 -18.16
C LYS A 75 -6.67 6.41 -17.81
N THR A 76 -6.93 5.90 -16.61
CA THR A 76 -6.36 4.62 -16.17
C THR A 76 -6.87 3.43 -16.97
N LYS A 77 -8.11 3.47 -17.47
CA LYS A 77 -8.64 2.48 -18.43
C LYS A 77 -7.91 2.55 -19.77
N GLU A 78 -7.66 3.75 -20.29
CA GLU A 78 -6.94 3.95 -21.56
C GLU A 78 -5.51 3.38 -21.49
N VAL A 79 -4.76 3.72 -20.43
CA VAL A 79 -3.34 3.33 -20.30
C VAL A 79 -3.12 1.98 -19.61
N CYS A 80 -4.17 1.37 -19.07
CA CYS A 80 -4.13 0.11 -18.30
C CYS A 80 -3.13 0.11 -17.12
N PHE A 81 -2.75 1.29 -16.62
CA PHE A 81 -1.74 1.44 -15.55
C PHE A 81 -2.27 1.00 -14.18
N CYS A 82 -3.55 1.28 -13.91
CA CYS A 82 -4.23 0.97 -12.65
C CYS A 82 -5.51 0.17 -12.95
N GLN A 83 -5.68 -0.96 -12.30
CA GLN A 83 -6.88 -1.79 -12.44
C GLN A 83 -7.54 -2.06 -11.09
N VAL A 84 -8.85 -2.25 -11.12
CA VAL A 84 -9.65 -2.67 -9.96
C VAL A 84 -10.05 -4.12 -10.20
N TRP A 85 -9.56 -5.00 -9.34
CA TRP A 85 -10.04 -6.38 -9.25
C TRP A 85 -11.15 -6.46 -8.20
N SER A 86 -12.22 -7.16 -8.58
CA SER A 86 -13.29 -7.61 -7.70
C SER A 86 -13.64 -9.04 -8.12
N GLY A 87 -14.05 -9.93 -7.22
CA GLY A 87 -14.14 -11.38 -7.50
C GLY A 87 -14.93 -11.86 -8.71
N SER A 88 -15.74 -11.01 -9.35
CA SER A 88 -16.36 -11.29 -10.66
C SER A 88 -15.46 -10.95 -11.88
N SER A 89 -14.23 -10.49 -11.66
CA SER A 89 -13.31 -10.01 -12.70
C SER A 89 -12.61 -11.17 -13.39
N THR A 90 -12.89 -11.35 -14.68
CA THR A 90 -12.21 -12.36 -15.51
C THR A 90 -10.73 -12.02 -15.70
N ALA A 91 -9.88 -13.05 -15.70
CA ALA A 91 -8.44 -12.95 -15.95
C ALA A 91 -8.09 -12.21 -17.25
N SER A 92 -8.98 -12.28 -18.25
CA SER A 92 -8.83 -11.63 -19.56
C SER A 92 -8.78 -10.10 -19.54
N LYS A 93 -9.14 -9.45 -18.42
CA LYS A 93 -9.10 -7.98 -18.28
C LYS A 93 -7.71 -7.45 -17.90
N PHE A 94 -6.83 -8.29 -17.39
CA PHE A 94 -5.51 -7.90 -16.91
C PHE A 94 -4.51 -7.91 -18.06
N ARG A 95 -4.48 -6.79 -18.82
CA ARG A 95 -3.45 -6.55 -19.82
C ARG A 95 -2.10 -6.40 -19.11
N GLY A 96 -1.05 -6.96 -19.70
CA GLY A 96 0.28 -7.11 -19.11
C GLY A 96 1.03 -5.81 -18.75
N THR A 97 0.38 -4.65 -18.68
CA THR A 97 0.99 -3.36 -18.29
C THR A 97 0.50 -2.84 -16.93
N THR A 98 -0.39 -3.57 -16.24
CA THR A 98 -0.91 -3.13 -14.94
C THR A 98 0.20 -3.02 -13.90
N ARG A 99 0.43 -1.81 -13.40
CA ARG A 99 1.42 -1.51 -12.35
C ARG A 99 0.79 -1.33 -10.97
N ARG A 100 -0.47 -0.90 -10.91
CA ARG A 100 -1.22 -0.71 -9.67
C ARG A 100 -2.52 -1.51 -9.67
N LEU A 101 -2.79 -2.18 -8.56
CA LEU A 101 -3.99 -2.98 -8.36
C LEU A 101 -4.76 -2.48 -7.14
N SER A 102 -6.05 -2.20 -7.32
CA SER A 102 -7.02 -2.14 -6.23
C SER A 102 -7.75 -3.45 -6.15
N ILE A 103 -7.83 -4.05 -4.98
CA ILE A 103 -8.46 -5.35 -4.83
C ILE A 103 -9.61 -5.16 -3.86
N LYS A 104 -10.81 -5.52 -4.30
CA LYS A 104 -12.00 -5.55 -3.46
C LYS A 104 -12.44 -6.99 -3.28
N ILE A 105 -12.32 -7.50 -2.06
CA ILE A 105 -12.73 -8.86 -1.69
C ILE A 105 -14.07 -8.76 -0.97
N ASN A 106 -15.12 -9.36 -1.55
CA ASN A 106 -16.49 -9.28 -1.03
C ASN A 106 -17.11 -10.65 -0.74
N SER A 107 -16.54 -11.75 -1.24
CA SER A 107 -17.13 -13.09 -1.11
C SER A 107 -16.08 -14.19 -0.99
N PRO A 108 -16.40 -15.31 -0.29
CA PRO A 108 -15.51 -16.49 -0.24
C PRO A 108 -15.28 -17.14 -1.60
N LYS A 109 -16.19 -16.91 -2.55
CA LYS A 109 -16.09 -17.43 -3.92
C LYS A 109 -15.13 -16.60 -4.78
N ASP A 110 -14.64 -15.47 -4.27
CA ASP A 110 -13.71 -14.58 -4.96
C ASP A 110 -12.32 -15.23 -5.01
N GLY A 111 -12.15 -16.20 -5.93
CA GLY A 111 -10.88 -16.89 -6.15
C GLY A 111 -9.99 -16.13 -7.15
N MET A 112 -8.72 -15.93 -6.81
CA MET A 112 -7.70 -15.40 -7.74
C MET A 112 -6.84 -16.51 -8.36
N HIS A 113 -7.36 -17.75 -8.40
CA HIS A 113 -6.63 -18.89 -8.94
C HIS A 113 -6.30 -18.68 -10.42
N GLY A 114 -5.02 -18.81 -10.77
CA GLY A 114 -4.54 -18.72 -12.15
C GLY A 114 -4.35 -17.30 -12.70
N ILE A 115 -4.62 -16.25 -11.91
CA ILE A 115 -4.36 -14.86 -12.31
C ILE A 115 -3.01 -14.42 -11.78
N LYS A 116 -2.06 -14.09 -12.65
CA LYS A 116 -0.77 -13.52 -12.27
C LYS A 116 -0.72 -12.02 -12.55
N PHE A 117 0.00 -11.29 -11.71
CA PHE A 117 0.31 -9.87 -11.88
C PHE A 117 1.82 -9.67 -11.93
N PRO A 118 2.50 -10.19 -12.96
CA PRO A 118 3.96 -10.17 -13.02
C PRO A 118 4.52 -8.74 -13.00
N HIS A 119 3.77 -7.75 -13.49
CA HIS A 119 4.23 -6.38 -13.61
C HIS A 119 3.69 -5.43 -12.53
N ALA A 120 2.85 -5.91 -11.61
CA ALA A 120 2.26 -5.04 -10.59
C ALA A 120 3.29 -4.71 -9.50
N HIS A 121 3.46 -3.41 -9.24
CA HIS A 121 4.36 -2.89 -8.21
C HIS A 121 3.60 -2.44 -6.96
N SER A 122 2.28 -2.25 -7.04
CA SER A 122 1.48 -1.73 -5.94
C SER A 122 0.13 -2.41 -5.87
N ALA A 123 -0.26 -2.85 -4.69
CA ALA A 123 -1.53 -3.50 -4.42
C ALA A 123 -2.14 -2.91 -3.14
N ILE A 124 -3.37 -2.40 -3.26
CA ILE A 124 -4.16 -1.89 -2.15
C ILE A 124 -5.39 -2.78 -2.01
N VAL A 125 -5.55 -3.37 -0.83
CA VAL A 125 -6.60 -4.34 -0.54
C VAL A 125 -7.67 -3.69 0.32
N PHE A 126 -8.89 -3.71 -0.18
CA PHE A 126 -10.11 -3.30 0.53
C PHE A 126 -10.92 -4.56 0.80
N CYS A 127 -11.10 -4.90 2.08
CA CYS A 127 -11.91 -6.03 2.48
C CYS A 127 -12.52 -5.80 3.86
N GLU A 128 -13.79 -6.15 4.01
CA GLU A 128 -14.54 -6.04 5.26
C GLU A 128 -14.92 -7.42 5.83
N ASP A 129 -14.61 -8.49 5.09
CA ASP A 129 -15.06 -9.86 5.33
C ASP A 129 -13.89 -10.80 5.70
N GLU A 130 -14.18 -11.87 6.44
CA GLU A 130 -13.19 -12.85 6.94
C GLU A 130 -12.52 -13.68 5.85
N THR A 131 -13.10 -13.68 4.65
CA THR A 131 -12.58 -14.31 3.44
C THR A 131 -11.19 -13.83 3.03
N VAL A 132 -10.79 -12.63 3.46
CA VAL A 132 -9.43 -12.10 3.26
C VAL A 132 -8.36 -13.08 3.73
N ASN A 133 -8.57 -13.78 4.84
CA ASN A 133 -7.57 -14.69 5.42
C ASN A 133 -7.31 -15.92 4.54
N ASN A 134 -8.31 -16.39 3.79
CA ASN A 134 -8.15 -17.51 2.86
C ASN A 134 -7.55 -17.07 1.52
N ILE A 135 -7.80 -15.81 1.12
CA ILE A 135 -7.39 -15.28 -0.18
C ILE A 135 -5.95 -14.77 -0.15
N VAL A 136 -5.54 -14.07 0.92
CA VAL A 136 -4.20 -13.46 1.03
C VAL A 136 -3.05 -14.45 0.75
N PRO A 137 -3.03 -15.70 1.26
CA PRO A 137 -1.97 -16.66 0.96
C PRO A 137 -1.83 -16.99 -0.53
N VAL A 138 -2.95 -17.17 -1.24
CA VAL A 138 -2.96 -17.45 -2.70
C VAL A 138 -2.60 -16.18 -3.48
N PHE A 139 -3.16 -15.06 -3.04
CA PHE A 139 -2.99 -13.74 -3.63
C PHE A 139 -1.53 -13.27 -3.64
N VAL A 140 -0.81 -13.41 -2.53
CA VAL A 140 0.59 -12.99 -2.42
C VAL A 140 1.48 -13.72 -3.44
N ARG A 141 1.16 -14.98 -3.76
CA ARG A 141 1.89 -15.78 -4.77
C ARG A 141 1.73 -15.28 -6.19
N ASN A 142 0.75 -14.40 -6.45
CA ASN A 142 0.45 -13.90 -7.79
C ASN A 142 1.30 -12.68 -8.18
N PHE A 143 2.16 -12.18 -7.29
CA PHE A 143 3.05 -11.06 -7.57
C PHE A 143 4.52 -11.49 -7.66
N GLU A 144 5.26 -10.75 -8.48
CA GLU A 144 6.70 -10.96 -8.68
C GLU A 144 7.50 -9.75 -8.19
N PHE A 145 7.14 -8.53 -8.60
CA PHE A 145 7.88 -7.29 -8.32
C PHE A 145 7.10 -6.29 -7.46
N LEU A 146 6.33 -6.79 -6.48
CA LEU A 146 5.48 -5.92 -5.65
C LEU A 146 6.32 -5.09 -4.68
N LYS A 147 6.23 -3.76 -4.77
CA LYS A 147 6.89 -2.79 -3.89
C LYS A 147 5.98 -2.28 -2.77
N VAL A 148 4.69 -2.17 -3.03
CA VAL A 148 3.69 -1.67 -2.07
C VAL A 148 2.58 -2.70 -1.89
N LEU A 149 2.38 -3.12 -0.65
CA LEU A 149 1.24 -3.93 -0.24
C LEU A 149 0.55 -3.28 0.96
N ASP A 150 -0.73 -2.95 0.79
CA ASP A 150 -1.46 -2.19 1.80
C ASP A 150 -2.80 -2.84 2.14
N PHE A 151 -2.88 -3.37 3.36
CA PHE A 151 -4.09 -3.91 3.99
C PHE A 151 -4.71 -2.94 5.02
N LYS A 152 -4.37 -1.65 4.97
CA LYS A 152 -4.88 -0.66 5.92
C LYS A 152 -6.41 -0.72 5.97
N ASP A 153 -6.93 -0.77 7.19
CA ASP A 153 -8.35 -0.83 7.51
C ASP A 153 -9.06 -2.08 6.92
N ALA A 154 -8.35 -3.22 6.86
CA ALA A 154 -8.96 -4.54 6.62
C ALA A 154 -9.23 -5.23 7.97
N PRO A 155 -10.37 -4.96 8.65
CA PRO A 155 -10.57 -5.29 10.07
C PRO A 155 -10.69 -6.79 10.36
N ARG A 156 -10.82 -7.62 9.31
CA ARG A 156 -10.95 -9.07 9.44
C ARG A 156 -9.65 -9.83 9.16
N LEU A 157 -8.61 -9.18 8.64
CA LEU A 157 -7.31 -9.81 8.42
C LEU A 157 -6.63 -10.04 9.78
N ASP A 158 -6.42 -11.29 10.17
CA ASP A 158 -5.89 -11.64 11.50
C ASP A 158 -4.51 -12.30 11.50
N HIS A 159 -4.01 -12.71 10.33
CA HIS A 159 -2.65 -13.15 10.13
C HIS A 159 -2.12 -12.77 8.75
N LEU A 160 -0.79 -12.73 8.62
CA LEU A 160 -0.11 -12.70 7.32
C LEU A 160 0.47 -14.08 7.02
N PRO A 161 0.41 -14.55 5.77
CA PRO A 161 0.99 -15.82 5.35
C PRO A 161 2.52 -15.77 5.32
N GLU A 162 3.18 -16.92 5.48
CA GLU A 162 4.64 -17.05 5.33
C GLU A 162 5.12 -16.78 3.89
N GLU A 163 4.22 -16.84 2.92
CA GLU A 163 4.47 -16.46 1.53
C GLU A 163 4.81 -14.99 1.36
N ILE A 164 4.53 -14.13 2.35
CA ILE A 164 4.87 -12.70 2.27
C ILE A 164 6.36 -12.50 2.02
N GLY A 165 7.22 -13.34 2.61
CA GLY A 165 8.68 -13.24 2.42
C GLY A 165 9.17 -13.60 1.02
N ARG A 166 8.28 -13.94 0.07
CA ARG A 166 8.62 -14.08 -1.36
C ARG A 166 8.65 -12.73 -2.09
N LEU A 167 8.08 -11.69 -1.50
CA LEU A 167 8.01 -10.36 -2.11
C LEU A 167 9.31 -9.58 -1.84
N PHE A 168 10.41 -10.02 -2.43
CA PHE A 168 11.75 -9.46 -2.16
C PHE A 168 11.87 -7.95 -2.51
N ASP A 169 11.07 -7.46 -3.45
CA ASP A 169 11.02 -6.04 -3.82
C ASP A 169 10.14 -5.18 -2.92
N LEU A 170 9.49 -5.78 -1.91
CA LEU A 170 8.53 -5.08 -1.07
C LEU A 170 9.24 -4.02 -0.23
N ARG A 171 8.84 -2.76 -0.43
CA ARG A 171 9.34 -1.57 0.26
C ARG A 171 8.32 -1.00 1.24
N TYR A 172 7.04 -1.22 1.01
CA TYR A 172 5.97 -0.76 1.90
C TYR A 172 5.03 -1.91 2.21
N LEU A 173 4.86 -2.21 3.49
CA LEU A 173 3.83 -3.10 4.01
C LEU A 173 3.02 -2.37 5.09
N SER A 174 1.70 -2.38 4.94
CA SER A 174 0.79 -1.86 5.96
C SER A 174 -0.24 -2.91 6.33
N VAL A 175 -0.34 -3.19 7.63
CA VAL A 175 -1.42 -3.97 8.27
C VAL A 175 -2.11 -3.13 9.35
N ARG A 176 -2.07 -1.81 9.18
CA ARG A 176 -2.69 -0.86 10.10
C ARG A 176 -4.19 -1.09 10.20
N GLY A 177 -4.74 -1.09 11.41
CA GLY A 177 -6.18 -1.28 11.62
C GLY A 177 -6.68 -2.68 11.30
N THR A 178 -5.78 -3.67 11.25
CA THR A 178 -6.12 -5.09 11.08
C THR A 178 -6.05 -5.83 12.42
N LYS A 179 -6.48 -7.10 12.43
CA LYS A 179 -6.37 -8.01 13.58
C LYS A 179 -5.06 -8.78 13.63
N VAL A 180 -4.10 -8.51 12.73
CA VAL A 180 -2.80 -9.17 12.70
C VAL A 180 -2.11 -9.00 14.06
N LYS A 181 -1.78 -10.13 14.70
CA LYS A 181 -1.15 -10.21 16.03
C LYS A 181 0.30 -10.65 16.02
N VAL A 182 0.69 -11.43 15.03
CA VAL A 182 2.04 -11.98 14.90
C VAL A 182 2.44 -11.83 13.45
N LEU A 183 3.64 -11.31 13.22
CA LEU A 183 4.22 -11.28 11.89
C LEU A 183 4.84 -12.65 11.60
N PRO A 184 4.67 -13.19 10.39
CA PRO A 184 5.30 -14.44 9.98
C PRO A 184 6.82 -14.31 10.05
N THR A 185 7.51 -15.42 10.30
CA THR A 185 8.98 -15.44 10.44
C THR A 185 9.69 -15.00 9.16
N SER A 186 9.09 -15.29 8.00
CA SER A 186 9.52 -14.84 6.68
C SER A 186 9.50 -13.32 6.48
N ILE A 187 8.93 -12.52 7.38
CA ILE A 187 9.06 -11.05 7.31
C ILE A 187 10.53 -10.61 7.31
N SER A 188 11.41 -11.40 7.93
CA SER A 188 12.86 -11.21 7.93
C SER A 188 13.51 -11.27 6.54
N LYS A 189 12.85 -11.89 5.55
CA LYS A 189 13.33 -12.00 4.16
C LYS A 189 13.07 -10.74 3.33
N LEU A 190 12.29 -9.79 3.85
CA LEU A 190 11.95 -8.55 3.17
C LEU A 190 13.07 -7.52 3.33
N GLU A 191 14.22 -7.79 2.72
CA GLU A 191 15.45 -6.99 2.89
C GLU A 191 15.28 -5.55 2.38
N ASN A 192 14.39 -5.31 1.41
CA ASN A 192 14.11 -4.00 0.84
C ASN A 192 13.00 -3.23 1.56
N LEU A 193 12.46 -3.73 2.67
CA LEU A 193 11.34 -3.08 3.35
C LEU A 193 11.75 -1.74 3.98
N GLU A 194 11.20 -0.66 3.43
CA GLU A 194 11.41 0.75 3.82
C GLU A 194 10.24 1.32 4.64
N THR A 195 9.11 0.62 4.76
CA THR A 195 7.98 0.98 5.63
C THR A 195 7.23 -0.25 6.09
N LEU A 196 7.09 -0.40 7.41
CA LEU A 196 6.19 -1.36 8.04
C LEU A 196 5.20 -0.62 8.96
N ASP A 197 3.94 -0.49 8.53
CA ASP A 197 2.89 0.20 9.31
C ASP A 197 2.02 -0.81 10.08
N LEU A 198 2.32 -0.94 11.38
CA LEU A 198 1.59 -1.80 12.33
C LEU A 198 0.64 -1.00 13.24
N ARG A 199 0.47 0.31 13.03
CA ARG A 199 -0.30 1.15 13.96
C ARG A 199 -1.74 0.64 14.06
N ASN A 200 -2.33 0.71 15.26
CA ASN A 200 -3.68 0.21 15.51
C ASN A 200 -3.89 -1.26 15.07
N SER A 201 -2.83 -2.07 15.03
CA SER A 201 -2.92 -3.53 14.92
C SER A 201 -2.59 -4.16 16.28
N PHE A 202 -3.10 -5.36 16.54
CA PHE A 202 -2.81 -6.07 17.79
C PHE A 202 -1.39 -6.65 17.82
N ALA A 203 -0.66 -6.65 16.71
CA ALA A 203 0.72 -7.14 16.60
C ALA A 203 1.72 -6.36 17.44
N PHE A 204 1.37 -5.12 17.80
CA PHE A 204 2.18 -4.29 18.70
C PHE A 204 2.32 -4.90 20.11
N CYS A 205 1.45 -5.85 20.50
CA CYS A 205 1.45 -6.42 21.85
C CYS A 205 2.30 -7.68 22.04
N ILE A 206 2.66 -8.43 20.99
CA ILE A 206 3.27 -9.78 21.14
C ILE A 206 4.74 -9.84 20.72
N LEU A 207 5.19 -8.97 19.82
CA LEU A 207 6.61 -8.95 19.47
C LEU A 207 7.39 -8.43 20.68
N GLY A 208 7.96 -9.36 21.45
CA GLY A 208 8.99 -9.08 22.42
C GLY A 208 9.99 -8.12 21.79
N ILE A 209 10.26 -7.04 22.51
CA ILE A 209 10.94 -5.80 22.07
C ILE A 209 12.15 -6.04 21.15
N SER A 210 12.84 -7.18 21.25
CA SER A 210 14.00 -7.56 20.44
C SER A 210 13.75 -7.68 18.92
N LEU A 211 12.67 -8.32 18.46
CA LEU A 211 12.47 -8.57 17.01
C LEU A 211 11.91 -7.36 16.27
N VAL A 212 11.07 -6.56 16.95
CA VAL A 212 10.66 -5.23 16.46
C VAL A 212 11.89 -4.36 16.32
N ILE A 213 12.77 -4.35 17.33
CA ILE A 213 14.02 -3.57 17.32
C ILE A 213 14.93 -4.00 16.18
N PHE A 214 15.13 -5.28 15.84
CA PHE A 214 15.99 -5.62 14.70
C PHE A 214 15.44 -5.14 13.36
N VAL A 215 14.14 -5.29 13.13
CA VAL A 215 13.49 -4.76 11.92
C VAL A 215 13.52 -3.21 11.93
N PHE A 216 13.24 -2.57 13.07
CA PHE A 216 13.32 -1.10 13.23
C PHE A 216 14.75 -0.55 13.21
N LEU A 217 15.76 -1.28 13.67
CA LEU A 217 17.17 -0.87 13.67
C LEU A 217 17.74 -1.02 12.28
N GLY A 218 17.44 -2.10 11.55
CA GLY A 218 17.75 -2.16 10.11
C GLY A 218 17.11 -1.01 9.34
N PHE A 219 15.90 -0.61 9.74
CA PHE A 219 15.15 0.51 9.19
C PHE A 219 15.76 1.88 9.52
N LEU A 220 16.16 2.12 10.78
CA LEU A 220 16.83 3.34 11.24
C LEU A 220 18.27 3.42 10.69
N TYR A 221 18.97 2.30 10.59
CA TYR A 221 20.32 2.20 10.05
C TYR A 221 20.36 2.49 8.54
N LYS A 222 19.37 2.02 7.76
CA LYS A 222 19.21 2.45 6.36
C LYS A 222 18.91 3.95 6.22
N ARG A 223 18.20 4.54 7.18
CA ARG A 223 17.94 5.99 7.22
C ARG A 223 19.18 6.85 7.50
N GLY A 224 20.22 6.28 8.12
CA GLY A 224 21.47 6.99 8.45
C GLY A 224 22.52 6.99 7.33
N HIS A 225 22.30 6.28 6.22
CA HIS A 225 23.25 6.16 5.11
C HIS A 225 22.84 6.88 3.82
N CYS A 226 21.72 7.62 3.83
CA CYS A 226 21.44 8.62 2.80
C CYS A 226 22.17 9.93 3.16
N ASN A 227 23.50 9.93 3.03
CA ASN A 227 24.32 11.14 2.91
C ASN A 227 24.89 11.17 1.49
#